data_AF-A0AAE4MIE1-F1
#
_entry.id   AF-A0AAE4MIE1-F1
#
_cell.length_a   1.000
_cell.length_b   1.000
_cell.length_c   1.000
_cell.angle_alpha   90.00
_cell.angle_beta   90.00
_cell.angle_gamma   90.00
#
_symmetry.space_group_name_H-M   'P 1'
#
loop_
_entity.id
_entity.type
_entity.pdbx_description
1 polymer ?
#
loop_
_entity_poly.entity_id
_entity_poly.type
_entity_poly.pdbx_seq_one_letter_code
_entity_poly.pdbx_strand_id
1 'polypeptide(L)'
;MNKKHLLAAAGLLVVCVAMIFVAGCVTTPDNTDKTPTVELLYTGAGTMPGLLATGKVDGYMIWQPFVAVGVEGDIGKVVSYSQDLPPEGMWVEHTCCAVGANSEALKNPDVAASLVALTILGNKYINDYPDKAAELTADWLFSKQNMTYGEITVNSVDVLEASIPTIMFSSKVTNTWLDSNEEFINAQRELGLISGKLASTTPAQSKDLLYDFGPYESATQQIASGKLTTPAAVKTPISIGYLPSDHDAPLFVLLKDWQYFRDTYNSYLKPTTDKAGKVSEAELFINGEKIADVKFVEGTGGPQLMTLLAQNAIQYAVAGTPPYISAIDMSDGSVGLKILAPVMQEGSGLVASINSPADDWQLFVKWVKDRSAEGNNVVIADPQLGSIQDVQLKAALKDAGITVVTKK
;
A
#
# COMPACT_ATOMS: atom_id res chain seq x y z
N MET A 1 1.61 -66.82 -61.06
CA MET A 1 0.42 -67.21 -61.84
C MET A 1 -0.79 -66.56 -61.18
N ASN A 2 -1.67 -65.75 -61.76
CA ASN A 2 -1.95 -65.36 -63.14
C ASN A 2 -2.68 -63.99 -63.13
N LYS A 3 -2.50 -63.19 -64.19
CA LYS A 3 -3.13 -61.86 -64.41
C LYS A 3 -4.59 -61.99 -64.89
N LYS A 4 -5.39 -60.90 -64.76
CA LYS A 4 -6.24 -60.20 -65.78
C LYS A 4 -7.42 -59.46 -65.08
N HIS A 5 -7.47 -58.12 -65.11
CA HIS A 5 -8.34 -57.22 -65.94
C HIS A 5 -9.83 -57.21 -65.51
N LEU A 6 -10.67 -56.18 -65.66
CA LEU A 6 -10.63 -54.72 -65.92
C LEU A 6 -12.14 -54.35 -66.05
N LEU A 7 -12.58 -53.29 -65.36
CA LEU A 7 -13.74 -52.37 -65.61
C LEU A 7 -14.95 -52.75 -66.50
N ALA A 8 -16.16 -52.50 -65.97
CA ALA A 8 -17.39 -51.88 -66.58
C ALA A 8 -18.63 -52.27 -65.73
N ALA A 9 -19.71 -51.52 -65.49
CA ALA A 9 -20.12 -50.14 -65.76
C ALA A 9 -21.35 -49.79 -64.87
N ALA A 10 -21.54 -48.49 -64.63
CA ALA A 10 -22.79 -47.75 -64.41
C ALA A 10 -23.96 -48.33 -63.58
N GLY A 11 -24.23 -47.68 -62.44
CA GLY A 11 -25.49 -47.74 -61.70
C GLY A 11 -25.67 -46.47 -60.86
N LEU A 12 -26.20 -45.42 -61.49
CA LEU A 12 -26.52 -44.13 -60.91
C LEU A 12 -27.67 -44.31 -59.90
N LEU A 13 -27.42 -44.12 -58.60
CA LEU A 13 -28.48 -43.98 -57.60
C LEU A 13 -28.40 -42.58 -56.98
N VAL A 14 -29.23 -41.69 -57.52
CA VAL A 14 -29.49 -40.36 -56.98
C VAL A 14 -30.33 -40.55 -55.71
N VAL A 15 -29.73 -40.29 -54.55
CA VAL A 15 -30.47 -40.14 -53.29
C VAL A 15 -30.75 -38.65 -53.11
N CYS A 16 -31.97 -38.24 -53.42
CA CYS A 16 -32.51 -36.93 -53.07
C CYS A 16 -32.68 -36.84 -51.55
N VAL A 17 -31.73 -36.24 -50.85
CA VAL A 17 -31.94 -35.77 -49.47
C VAL A 17 -32.63 -34.41 -49.56
N ALA A 18 -33.92 -34.39 -49.24
CA ALA A 18 -34.68 -33.16 -49.09
C ALA A 18 -34.10 -32.36 -47.90
N MET A 19 -33.40 -31.26 -48.21
CA MET A 19 -33.04 -30.24 -47.24
C MET A 19 -34.30 -29.50 -46.80
N ILE A 20 -34.79 -29.82 -45.60
CA ILE A 20 -35.76 -29.00 -44.89
C ILE A 20 -34.98 -27.80 -44.32
N PHE A 21 -35.06 -26.66 -44.99
CA PHE A 21 -34.69 -25.37 -44.40
C PHE A 21 -35.75 -25.00 -43.36
N VAL A 22 -35.57 -25.45 -42.12
CA VAL A 22 -36.21 -24.76 -40.99
C VAL A 22 -35.36 -23.51 -40.76
N ALA A 23 -35.91 -22.34 -41.10
CA ALA A 23 -35.42 -21.06 -40.64
C ALA A 23 -35.58 -21.02 -39.12
N GLY A 24 -34.63 -21.65 -38.41
CA GLY A 24 -34.42 -21.39 -37.00
C GLY A 24 -33.81 -20.01 -36.92
N CYS A 25 -34.58 -19.03 -36.45
CA CYS A 25 -34.01 -17.86 -35.81
C CYS A 25 -33.03 -18.38 -34.76
N VAL A 26 -31.73 -18.30 -35.04
CA VAL A 26 -30.72 -18.45 -34.01
C VAL A 26 -30.89 -17.21 -33.16
N THR A 27 -31.67 -17.32 -32.09
CA THR A 27 -31.57 -16.36 -31.00
C THR A 27 -30.11 -16.43 -30.56
N THR A 28 -29.34 -15.38 -30.85
CA THR A 28 -28.12 -15.10 -30.10
C THR A 28 -28.46 -15.31 -28.63
N PRO A 29 -27.74 -16.16 -27.89
CA PRO A 29 -27.93 -16.25 -26.45
C PRO A 29 -27.86 -14.82 -25.93
N ASP A 30 -28.92 -14.36 -25.30
CA ASP A 30 -28.93 -13.07 -24.62
C ASP A 30 -27.88 -13.20 -23.52
N ASN A 31 -26.69 -12.68 -23.77
CA ASN A 31 -25.53 -12.82 -22.89
C ASN A 31 -25.58 -11.74 -21.77
N THR A 32 -26.77 -11.21 -21.52
CA THR A 32 -27.09 -10.13 -20.58
C THR A 32 -27.13 -10.57 -19.11
N ASP A 33 -27.04 -11.88 -18.84
CA ASP A 33 -27.18 -12.43 -17.48
C ASP A 33 -25.86 -12.80 -16.80
N LYS A 34 -24.70 -12.47 -17.39
CA LYS A 34 -23.42 -12.66 -16.69
C LYS A 34 -23.16 -11.49 -15.76
N THR A 35 -23.20 -11.76 -14.46
CA THR A 35 -22.76 -10.81 -13.43
C THR A 35 -21.34 -10.33 -13.73
N PRO A 36 -21.12 -9.02 -13.94
CA PRO A 36 -19.80 -8.47 -14.18
C PRO A 36 -18.84 -8.88 -13.06
N THR A 37 -17.66 -9.38 -13.43
CA THR A 37 -16.73 -10.01 -12.47
C THR A 37 -15.29 -9.57 -12.69
N VAL A 38 -14.61 -9.25 -11.59
CA VAL A 38 -13.15 -9.09 -11.52
C VAL A 38 -12.54 -10.28 -10.78
N GLU A 39 -11.45 -10.80 -11.31
CA GLU A 39 -10.62 -11.81 -10.67
C GLU A 39 -9.45 -11.15 -9.94
N LEU A 40 -9.32 -11.35 -8.62
CA LEU A 40 -8.16 -10.89 -7.85
C LEU A 40 -7.07 -11.94 -7.80
N LEU A 41 -5.84 -11.54 -8.13
CA LEU A 41 -4.64 -12.34 -7.93
C LEU A 41 -3.81 -11.74 -6.78
N TYR A 42 -3.80 -12.41 -5.62
CA TYR A 42 -2.95 -11.94 -4.51
C TYR A 42 -1.47 -12.23 -4.77
N THR A 43 -0.61 -11.22 -4.64
CA THR A 43 0.84 -11.35 -4.90
C THR A 43 1.64 -10.23 -4.22
N GLY A 44 2.97 -10.36 -4.18
CA GLY A 44 3.83 -9.33 -3.57
C GLY A 44 3.87 -8.04 -4.39
N ALA A 45 3.86 -6.89 -3.73
CA ALA A 45 3.85 -5.56 -4.37
C ALA A 45 4.91 -5.41 -5.48
N GLY A 46 6.15 -5.80 -5.19
CA GLY A 46 7.26 -5.70 -6.13
C GLY A 46 7.17 -6.60 -7.36
N THR A 47 6.23 -7.57 -7.43
CA THR A 47 6.06 -8.42 -8.61
C THR A 47 5.01 -7.87 -9.58
N MET A 48 4.09 -7.03 -9.11
CA MET A 48 2.91 -6.60 -9.87
C MET A 48 3.25 -5.87 -11.19
N PRO A 49 4.21 -4.92 -11.25
CA PRO A 49 4.56 -4.29 -12.51
C PRO A 49 5.10 -5.31 -13.53
N GLY A 50 5.89 -6.31 -13.09
CA GLY A 50 6.38 -7.37 -13.97
C GLY A 50 5.26 -8.31 -14.47
N LEU A 51 4.28 -8.61 -13.62
CA LEU A 51 3.10 -9.38 -14.03
C LEU A 51 2.26 -8.63 -15.06
N LEU A 52 2.13 -7.30 -14.91
CA LEU A 52 1.44 -6.45 -15.88
C LEU A 52 2.22 -6.38 -17.20
N ALA A 53 3.54 -6.14 -17.15
CA ALA A 53 4.42 -6.06 -18.32
C ALA A 53 4.41 -7.35 -19.15
N THR A 54 4.25 -8.51 -18.50
CA THR A 54 4.20 -9.82 -19.18
C THR A 54 2.77 -10.27 -19.53
N GLY A 55 1.76 -9.42 -19.32
CA GLY A 55 0.35 -9.70 -19.63
C GLY A 55 -0.26 -10.84 -18.79
N LYS A 56 0.28 -11.12 -17.61
CA LYS A 56 -0.26 -12.13 -16.67
C LYS A 56 -1.44 -11.63 -15.86
N VAL A 57 -1.54 -10.31 -15.71
CA VAL A 57 -2.68 -9.58 -15.13
C VAL A 57 -3.03 -8.42 -16.05
N ASP A 58 -4.27 -7.94 -15.93
CA ASP A 58 -4.83 -6.84 -16.72
C ASP A 58 -4.62 -5.48 -16.04
N GLY A 59 -4.36 -5.49 -14.73
CA GLY A 59 -4.04 -4.34 -13.91
C GLY A 59 -3.59 -4.77 -12.50
N TYR A 60 -3.32 -3.80 -11.64
CA TYR A 60 -3.03 -4.03 -10.22
C TYR A 60 -3.49 -2.85 -9.36
N MET A 61 -3.89 -3.13 -8.12
CA MET A 61 -4.12 -2.11 -7.08
C MET A 61 -2.99 -2.19 -6.07
N ILE A 62 -2.20 -1.12 -5.95
CA ILE A 62 -1.04 -1.12 -5.06
C ILE A 62 -0.72 0.26 -4.52
N TRP A 63 0.09 0.31 -3.46
CA TRP A 63 0.70 1.53 -2.97
C TRP A 63 1.92 1.95 -3.80
N GLN A 64 2.29 3.21 -3.66
CA GLN A 64 3.54 3.75 -4.21
C GLN A 64 4.80 3.04 -3.65
N PRO A 65 5.95 3.04 -4.34
CA PRO A 65 6.23 3.65 -5.64
C PRO A 65 5.77 2.77 -6.82
N PHE A 66 5.13 1.61 -6.56
CA PHE A 66 4.83 0.65 -7.61
C PHE A 66 3.73 1.11 -8.58
N VAL A 67 2.92 2.10 -8.18
CA VAL A 67 2.04 2.81 -9.11
C VAL A 67 2.88 3.61 -10.11
N ALA A 68 3.82 4.43 -9.63
CA ALA A 68 4.75 5.20 -10.46
C ALA A 68 5.63 4.32 -11.35
N VAL A 69 6.10 3.16 -10.88
CA VAL A 69 6.82 2.18 -11.72
C VAL A 69 6.02 1.79 -12.96
N GLY A 70 4.70 1.61 -12.82
CA GLY A 70 3.83 1.25 -13.94
C GLY A 70 3.79 2.34 -15.01
N VAL A 71 3.75 3.60 -14.57
CA VAL A 71 3.68 4.79 -15.43
C VAL A 71 5.04 5.07 -16.08
N GLU A 72 6.10 5.20 -15.29
CA GLU A 72 7.45 5.51 -15.78
C GLU A 72 8.04 4.42 -16.68
N GLY A 73 7.57 3.18 -16.52
CA GLY A 73 7.97 2.05 -17.35
C GLY A 73 7.16 1.86 -18.63
N ASP A 74 6.18 2.73 -18.93
CA ASP A 74 5.19 2.53 -19.99
C ASP A 74 4.49 1.15 -19.92
N ILE A 75 4.37 0.59 -18.71
CA ILE A 75 3.75 -0.72 -18.45
C ILE A 75 2.23 -0.57 -18.34
N GLY A 76 1.82 0.51 -17.68
CA GLY A 76 0.45 0.76 -17.29
C GLY A 76 0.13 2.24 -17.14
N LYS A 77 -1.15 2.52 -16.93
CA LYS A 77 -1.68 3.86 -16.67
C LYS A 77 -2.57 3.82 -15.44
N VAL A 78 -2.58 4.93 -14.70
CA VAL A 78 -3.43 5.07 -13.51
C VAL A 78 -4.88 5.24 -13.96
N VAL A 79 -5.75 4.38 -13.46
CA VAL A 79 -7.21 4.43 -13.63
C VAL A 79 -7.83 5.31 -12.56
N SER A 80 -7.36 5.18 -11.33
CA SER A 80 -7.81 5.95 -10.17
C SER A 80 -6.75 5.89 -9.09
N TYR A 81 -6.55 6.98 -8.36
CA TYR A 81 -5.90 6.92 -7.06
C TYR A 81 -6.91 6.49 -5.99
N SER A 82 -6.41 6.00 -4.86
CA SER A 82 -7.22 5.38 -3.81
C SER A 82 -8.21 6.33 -3.16
N GLN A 83 -7.88 7.61 -3.02
CA GLN A 83 -8.77 8.63 -2.49
C GLN A 83 -9.95 8.96 -3.40
N ASP A 84 -9.82 8.68 -4.70
CA ASP A 84 -10.83 8.97 -5.72
C ASP A 84 -11.70 7.75 -6.05
N LEU A 85 -11.39 6.58 -5.46
CA LEU A 85 -12.19 5.38 -5.66
C LEU A 85 -13.61 5.55 -5.09
N PRO A 86 -14.63 4.92 -5.70
CA PRO A 86 -15.94 4.83 -5.09
C PRO A 86 -15.95 3.99 -3.80
N PRO A 87 -16.98 4.14 -2.96
CA PRO A 87 -18.05 5.16 -3.02
C PRO A 87 -17.50 6.59 -2.90
N GLU A 88 -18.12 7.54 -3.61
CA GLU A 88 -17.63 8.92 -3.70
C GLU A 88 -17.39 9.54 -2.30
N GLY A 89 -16.19 10.08 -2.08
CA GLY A 89 -15.79 10.73 -0.83
C GLY A 89 -15.45 9.79 0.33
N MET A 90 -15.63 8.47 0.19
CA MET A 90 -15.36 7.51 1.27
C MET A 90 -13.87 7.43 1.63
N TRP A 91 -12.98 7.60 0.65
CA TRP A 91 -11.54 7.36 0.81
C TRP A 91 -10.68 8.62 0.85
N VAL A 92 -11.28 9.81 0.88
CA VAL A 92 -10.52 11.06 1.05
C VAL A 92 -9.82 11.04 2.41
N GLU A 93 -8.53 11.39 2.46
CA GLU A 93 -7.70 11.38 3.69
C GLU A 93 -7.65 10.00 4.39
N HIS A 94 -7.79 8.90 3.63
CA HIS A 94 -7.84 7.57 4.24
C HIS A 94 -6.52 7.20 4.94
N THR A 95 -6.65 6.40 6.00
CA THR A 95 -5.50 5.89 6.75
C THR A 95 -4.56 5.07 5.86
N CYS A 96 -3.25 5.17 6.10
CA CYS A 96 -2.31 4.21 5.54
C CYS A 96 -1.23 3.77 6.55
N CYS A 97 -0.17 4.53 6.81
CA CYS A 97 0.90 4.17 7.75
C CYS A 97 0.91 5.10 8.96
N ALA A 98 1.32 4.55 10.08
CA ALA A 98 1.41 5.23 11.35
C ALA A 98 2.72 4.88 12.05
N VAL A 99 3.14 5.77 12.95
CA VAL A 99 4.18 5.48 13.93
C VAL A 99 3.50 4.93 15.17
N GLY A 100 3.95 3.78 15.63
CA GLY A 100 3.48 3.15 16.86
C GLY A 100 4.62 2.72 17.76
N ALA A 101 4.30 2.44 19.00
CA ALA A 101 5.24 2.04 20.02
C ALA A 101 4.67 0.92 20.90
N ASN A 102 5.57 0.20 21.56
CA ASN A 102 5.18 -0.71 22.62
C ASN A 102 5.10 0.00 23.99
N SER A 103 4.46 -0.63 24.97
CA SER A 103 4.23 -0.06 26.30
C SER A 103 5.51 0.19 27.09
N GLU A 104 6.61 -0.51 26.80
CA GLU A 104 7.90 -0.27 27.44
C GLU A 104 8.52 1.04 26.94
N ALA A 105 8.44 1.31 25.64
CA ALA A 105 8.89 2.57 25.05
C ALA A 105 8.11 3.78 25.60
N LEU A 106 6.81 3.60 25.83
CA LEU A 106 5.92 4.65 26.34
C LEU A 106 6.15 5.03 27.81
N LYS A 107 7.02 4.31 28.54
CA LYS A 107 7.51 4.76 29.85
C LYS A 107 8.38 6.02 29.74
N ASN A 108 8.85 6.37 28.55
CA ASN A 108 9.58 7.62 28.27
C ASN A 108 8.81 8.47 27.24
N PRO A 109 7.72 9.16 27.67
CA PRO A 109 6.85 9.90 26.76
C PRO A 109 7.53 11.09 26.07
N ASP A 110 8.55 11.70 26.68
CA ASP A 110 9.29 12.82 26.07
C ASP A 110 10.14 12.37 24.88
N VAL A 111 10.73 11.18 24.95
CA VAL A 111 11.41 10.56 23.81
C VAL A 111 10.40 10.19 22.72
N ALA A 112 9.26 9.59 23.09
CA ALA A 112 8.20 9.29 22.12
C ALA A 112 7.70 10.58 21.41
N ALA A 113 7.48 11.65 22.16
CA ALA A 113 7.09 12.96 21.61
C ALA A 113 8.17 13.53 20.69
N SER A 114 9.46 13.39 21.03
CA SER A 114 10.57 13.83 20.19
C SER A 114 10.62 13.08 18.86
N LEU A 115 10.41 11.76 18.87
CA LEU A 115 10.37 10.95 17.64
C LEU A 115 9.14 11.29 16.78
N VAL A 116 7.96 11.48 17.38
CA VAL A 116 6.76 11.93 16.66
C VAL A 116 6.97 13.34 16.09
N ALA A 117 7.63 14.25 16.83
CA ALA A 117 7.96 15.58 16.34
C ALA A 117 8.88 15.50 15.11
N LEU A 118 9.92 14.66 15.14
CA LEU A 118 10.78 14.45 13.98
C LEU A 118 10.01 13.89 12.79
N THR A 119 9.08 12.95 12.98
CA THR A 119 8.19 12.50 11.89
C THR A 119 7.38 13.65 11.28
N ILE A 120 6.76 14.51 12.11
CA ILE A 120 6.02 15.69 11.65
C ILE A 120 6.93 16.63 10.84
N LEU A 121 8.15 16.87 11.31
CA LEU A 121 9.13 17.72 10.64
C LEU A 121 9.66 17.09 9.34
N GLY A 122 9.81 15.76 9.29
CA GLY A 122 10.14 15.01 8.08
C GLY A 122 9.05 15.12 7.02
N ASN A 123 7.78 14.98 7.41
CA ASN A 123 6.64 15.26 6.53
C ASN A 123 6.66 16.70 6.00
N LYS A 124 6.92 17.67 6.88
CA LYS A 124 7.08 19.07 6.45
C LYS A 124 8.21 19.22 5.41
N TYR A 125 9.37 18.61 5.64
CA TYR A 125 10.48 18.64 4.71
C TYR A 125 10.09 18.08 3.34
N ILE A 126 9.42 16.94 3.29
CA ILE A 126 9.00 16.32 2.02
C ILE A 126 8.06 17.24 1.25
N ASN A 127 7.08 17.84 1.94
CA ASN A 127 6.15 18.77 1.30
C ASN A 127 6.82 20.05 0.80
N ASP A 128 7.86 20.54 1.50
CA ASP A 128 8.61 21.74 1.10
C ASP A 128 9.62 21.45 -0.03
N TYR A 129 10.17 20.23 -0.09
CA TYR A 129 11.26 19.82 -0.99
C TYR A 129 11.02 18.44 -1.64
N PRO A 130 9.95 18.26 -2.43
CA PRO A 130 9.54 16.95 -2.94
C PRO A 130 10.60 16.26 -3.81
N ASP A 131 11.22 16.98 -4.76
CA ASP A 131 12.27 16.42 -5.64
C ASP A 131 13.48 15.95 -4.83
N LYS A 132 13.87 16.74 -3.81
CA LYS A 132 14.98 16.36 -2.94
C LYS A 132 14.63 15.15 -2.09
N ALA A 133 13.42 15.09 -1.56
CA ALA A 133 12.92 13.94 -0.83
C ALA A 133 12.88 12.68 -1.69
N ALA A 134 12.47 12.78 -2.96
CA ALA A 134 12.51 11.69 -3.93
C ALA A 134 13.93 11.16 -4.14
N GLU A 135 14.90 12.05 -4.36
CA GLU A 135 16.32 11.67 -4.54
C GLU A 135 16.88 10.93 -3.30
N LEU A 136 16.58 11.43 -2.09
CA LEU A 136 17.04 10.83 -0.83
C LEU A 136 16.36 9.48 -0.56
N THR A 137 15.08 9.36 -0.90
CA THR A 137 14.29 8.13 -0.78
C THR A 137 14.77 7.07 -1.77
N ALA A 138 15.07 7.45 -3.02
CA ALA A 138 15.66 6.56 -4.02
C ALA A 138 17.07 6.08 -3.62
N ASP A 139 17.88 6.94 -2.99
CA ASP A 139 19.15 6.51 -2.39
C ASP A 139 18.93 5.48 -1.30
N TRP A 140 18.02 5.74 -0.36
CA TRP A 140 17.75 4.82 0.73
C TRP A 140 17.28 3.44 0.23
N LEU A 141 16.24 3.42 -0.60
CA LEU A 141 15.57 2.19 -1.01
C LEU A 141 16.37 1.40 -2.04
N PHE A 142 16.97 2.10 -3.00
CA PHE A 142 17.52 1.49 -4.22
C PHE A 142 18.98 1.87 -4.47
N SER A 143 19.62 2.65 -3.57
CA SER A 143 20.96 3.23 -3.83
C SER A 143 21.02 3.98 -5.16
N LYS A 144 19.89 4.60 -5.54
CA LYS A 144 19.65 5.26 -6.84
C LYS A 144 19.87 4.35 -8.06
N GLN A 145 19.86 3.03 -7.87
CA GLN A 145 20.00 2.09 -8.98
C GLN A 145 18.68 1.93 -9.73
N ASN A 146 18.77 1.51 -10.99
CA ASN A 146 17.61 1.25 -11.81
C ASN A 146 16.84 0.01 -11.30
N MET A 147 15.54 0.02 -11.50
CA MET A 147 14.64 -1.11 -11.24
C MET A 147 14.36 -1.82 -12.56
N THR A 148 14.26 -3.16 -12.55
CA THR A 148 14.05 -3.95 -13.78
C THR A 148 12.86 -4.89 -13.64
N TYR A 149 11.98 -4.86 -14.63
CA TYR A 149 10.73 -5.63 -14.71
C TYR A 149 10.62 -6.31 -16.08
N GLY A 150 11.16 -7.52 -16.19
CA GLY A 150 11.31 -8.17 -17.51
C GLY A 150 12.35 -7.44 -18.35
N GLU A 151 11.95 -6.95 -19.53
CA GLU A 151 12.81 -6.18 -20.44
C GLU A 151 12.76 -4.66 -20.16
N ILE A 152 11.93 -4.23 -19.22
CA ILE A 152 11.70 -2.81 -18.90
C ILE A 152 12.61 -2.41 -17.75
N THR A 153 13.28 -1.27 -17.90
CA THR A 153 14.16 -0.69 -16.88
C THR A 153 13.75 0.75 -16.63
N VAL A 154 13.52 1.10 -15.37
CA VAL A 154 13.16 2.45 -14.92
C VAL A 154 14.20 2.98 -13.95
N ASN A 155 14.45 4.28 -13.96
CA ASN A 155 15.31 4.93 -12.98
C ASN A 155 14.57 5.10 -11.65
N SER A 156 15.19 4.75 -10.52
CA SER A 156 14.51 4.87 -9.22
C SER A 156 14.29 6.32 -8.81
N VAL A 157 15.13 7.28 -9.20
CA VAL A 157 14.90 8.70 -8.89
C VAL A 157 13.66 9.18 -9.62
N ASP A 158 13.56 8.95 -10.94
CA ASP A 158 12.38 9.34 -11.75
C ASP A 158 11.08 8.72 -11.20
N VAL A 159 11.13 7.44 -10.83
CA VAL A 159 10.00 6.76 -10.17
C VAL A 159 9.59 7.43 -8.86
N LEU A 160 10.56 7.83 -8.03
CA LEU A 160 10.28 8.47 -6.75
C LEU A 160 9.82 9.93 -6.93
N GLU A 161 10.30 10.63 -7.96
CA GLU A 161 9.84 11.97 -8.33
C GLU A 161 8.37 11.95 -8.80
N ALA A 162 7.97 10.91 -9.55
CA ALA A 162 6.58 10.68 -9.91
C ALA A 162 5.71 10.19 -8.73
N SER A 163 6.31 9.48 -7.78
CA SER A 163 5.61 8.88 -6.64
C SER A 163 5.30 9.87 -5.51
N ILE A 164 6.33 10.52 -4.96
CA ILE A 164 6.26 11.32 -3.72
C ILE A 164 5.13 12.37 -3.75
N PRO A 165 4.89 13.12 -4.84
CA PRO A 165 3.82 14.12 -4.88
C PRO A 165 2.39 13.55 -4.80
N THR A 166 2.22 12.23 -4.98
CA THR A 166 0.93 11.54 -4.98
C THR A 166 0.59 10.91 -3.62
N ILE A 167 1.49 11.04 -2.64
CA ILE A 167 1.31 10.55 -1.27
C ILE A 167 1.01 11.75 -0.38
N MET A 168 -0.01 11.65 0.48
CA MET A 168 -0.33 12.70 1.44
C MET A 168 0.54 12.59 2.69
N PHE A 169 1.72 13.21 2.67
CA PHE A 169 2.64 13.28 3.82
C PHE A 169 2.11 14.21 4.93
N SER A 170 1.27 13.65 5.80
CA SER A 170 0.62 14.35 6.90
C SER A 170 0.51 13.49 8.15
N SER A 171 0.99 14.03 9.28
CA SER A 171 0.83 13.44 10.61
C SER A 171 -0.39 13.96 11.37
N LYS A 172 -1.30 14.69 10.72
CA LYS A 172 -2.48 15.23 11.40
C LYS A 172 -3.45 14.10 11.77
N VAL A 173 -3.84 14.06 13.05
CA VAL A 173 -4.96 13.24 13.52
C VAL A 173 -6.26 14.01 13.25
N THR A 174 -6.99 13.64 12.19
CA THR A 174 -8.29 14.22 11.83
C THR A 174 -9.43 13.25 12.17
N ASN A 175 -10.67 13.76 12.20
CA ASN A 175 -11.84 12.87 12.33
C ASN A 175 -11.95 11.95 11.10
N THR A 176 -11.68 12.46 9.90
CA THR A 176 -11.66 11.65 8.66
C THR A 176 -10.69 10.48 8.76
N TRP A 177 -9.49 10.72 9.29
CA TRP A 177 -8.51 9.66 9.50
C TRP A 177 -8.97 8.63 10.54
N LEU A 178 -9.57 9.07 11.65
CA LEU A 178 -10.13 8.18 12.67
C LEU A 178 -11.29 7.34 12.12
N ASP A 179 -12.21 7.96 11.39
CA ASP A 179 -13.37 7.31 10.77
C ASP A 179 -12.90 6.28 9.73
N SER A 180 -11.90 6.64 8.90
CA SER A 180 -11.27 5.71 7.96
C SER A 180 -10.71 4.47 8.65
N ASN A 181 -10.03 4.62 9.80
CA ASN A 181 -9.55 3.46 10.56
C ASN A 181 -10.69 2.57 11.08
N GLU A 182 -11.80 3.15 11.53
CA GLU A 182 -12.97 2.37 11.97
C GLU A 182 -13.63 1.63 10.81
N GLU A 183 -13.72 2.25 9.62
CA GLU A 183 -14.19 1.56 8.40
C GLU A 183 -13.29 0.36 8.05
N PHE A 184 -11.97 0.48 8.21
CA PHE A 184 -11.07 -0.66 8.02
C PHE A 184 -11.28 -1.76 9.06
N ILE A 185 -11.55 -1.42 10.32
CA ILE A 185 -11.88 -2.40 11.35
C ILE A 185 -13.16 -3.14 10.97
N ASN A 186 -14.20 -2.42 10.53
CA ASN A 186 -15.46 -3.00 10.08
C ASN A 186 -15.27 -3.93 8.88
N ALA A 187 -14.55 -3.49 7.86
CA ALA A 187 -14.24 -4.32 6.70
C ALA A 187 -13.49 -5.61 7.11
N GLN A 188 -12.52 -5.52 8.03
CA GLN A 188 -11.82 -6.72 8.51
C GLN A 188 -12.70 -7.64 9.38
N ARG A 189 -13.67 -7.10 10.13
CA ARG A 189 -14.69 -7.91 10.83
C ARG A 189 -15.55 -8.68 9.83
N GLU A 190 -16.01 -8.03 8.77
CA GLU A 190 -16.80 -8.68 7.70
C GLU A 190 -16.02 -9.79 6.99
N LEU A 191 -14.70 -9.61 6.83
CA LEU A 191 -13.79 -10.62 6.28
C LEU A 191 -13.42 -11.73 7.28
N GLY A 192 -13.81 -11.61 8.55
CA GLY A 192 -13.46 -12.57 9.61
C GLY A 192 -11.98 -12.51 10.05
N LEU A 193 -11.27 -11.43 9.72
CA LEU A 193 -9.86 -11.22 10.08
C LEU A 193 -9.68 -10.61 11.48
N ILE A 194 -10.72 -9.98 12.00
CA ILE A 194 -10.78 -9.44 13.37
C ILE A 194 -11.69 -10.33 14.21
N SER A 195 -11.14 -10.89 15.29
CA SER A 195 -11.83 -11.90 16.11
C SER A 195 -11.53 -11.81 17.60
N GLY A 196 -10.57 -10.96 18.00
CA GLY A 196 -10.17 -10.76 19.39
C GLY A 196 -10.82 -9.52 20.01
N LYS A 197 -9.97 -8.65 20.57
CA LYS A 197 -10.38 -7.48 21.36
C LYS A 197 -11.24 -6.48 20.57
N LEU A 198 -11.10 -6.41 19.25
CA LEU A 198 -11.81 -5.48 18.37
C LEU A 198 -13.05 -6.12 17.71
N ALA A 199 -13.39 -7.38 17.98
CA ALA A 199 -14.48 -8.09 17.30
C ALA A 199 -15.85 -7.40 17.41
N SER A 200 -16.12 -6.75 18.55
CA SER A 200 -17.42 -6.13 18.85
C SER A 200 -17.29 -4.76 19.52
N THR A 201 -16.25 -3.99 19.20
CA THR A 201 -16.01 -2.68 19.80
C THR A 201 -16.82 -1.57 19.12
N THR A 202 -17.27 -0.59 19.92
CA THR A 202 -17.71 0.71 19.40
C THR A 202 -16.50 1.54 18.95
N PRO A 203 -16.69 2.61 18.15
CA PRO A 203 -15.58 3.47 17.73
C PRO A 203 -14.77 4.05 18.91
N ALA A 204 -15.44 4.40 20.02
CA ALA A 204 -14.77 4.88 21.22
C ALA A 204 -13.90 3.78 21.88
N GLN A 205 -14.40 2.55 21.95
CA GLN A 205 -13.64 1.41 22.47
C GLN A 205 -12.47 1.04 21.56
N SER A 206 -12.67 1.06 20.23
CA SER A 206 -11.59 0.88 19.26
C SER A 206 -10.51 1.94 19.47
N LYS A 207 -10.90 3.20 19.66
CA LYS A 207 -9.98 4.32 19.90
C LYS A 207 -9.13 4.10 21.16
N ASP A 208 -9.77 3.74 22.28
CA ASP A 208 -9.09 3.51 23.56
C ASP A 208 -8.12 2.32 23.51
N LEU A 209 -8.40 1.32 22.68
CA LEU A 209 -7.52 0.18 22.48
C LEU A 209 -6.33 0.54 21.59
N LEU A 210 -6.57 1.24 20.47
CA LEU A 210 -5.58 1.43 19.41
C LEU A 210 -4.58 2.55 19.68
N TYR A 211 -5.02 3.67 20.24
CA TYR A 211 -4.25 4.91 20.20
C TYR A 211 -3.70 5.32 21.57
N ASP A 212 -2.57 6.02 21.51
CA ASP A 212 -2.04 6.88 22.58
C ASP A 212 -1.50 8.16 21.92
N PHE A 213 -2.32 9.20 21.91
CA PHE A 213 -2.00 10.47 21.23
C PHE A 213 -1.21 11.45 22.11
N GLY A 214 -0.89 11.10 23.36
CA GLY A 214 -0.12 11.98 24.25
C GLY A 214 1.20 12.46 23.62
N PRO A 215 2.02 11.58 23.03
CA PRO A 215 3.22 11.97 22.30
C PRO A 215 2.96 12.92 21.12
N TYR A 216 1.89 12.71 20.36
CA TYR A 216 1.51 13.55 19.21
C TYR A 216 1.05 14.95 19.64
N GLU A 217 0.21 15.04 20.67
CA GLU A 217 -0.26 16.31 21.21
C GLU A 217 0.92 17.14 21.75
N SER A 218 1.81 16.49 22.51
CA SER A 218 3.04 17.11 23.02
C SER A 218 3.96 17.58 21.89
N ALA A 219 4.21 16.74 20.88
CA ALA A 219 5.02 17.09 19.72
C ALA A 219 4.45 18.30 18.96
N THR A 220 3.14 18.31 18.71
CA THR A 220 2.45 19.40 17.99
C THR A 220 2.56 20.72 18.75
N GLN A 221 2.34 20.69 20.08
CA GLN A 221 2.46 21.88 20.92
C GLN A 221 3.91 22.42 20.92
N GLN A 222 4.89 21.53 21.05
CA GLN A 222 6.31 21.89 21.06
C GLN A 222 6.75 22.52 19.74
N ILE A 223 6.39 21.91 18.60
CA ILE A 223 6.65 22.48 17.27
C ILE A 223 6.00 23.86 17.13
N ALA A 224 4.74 24.03 17.54
CA ALA A 224 4.05 25.32 17.48
C ALA A 224 4.72 26.39 18.36
N SER A 225 5.35 26.00 19.47
CA SER A 225 6.14 26.90 20.32
C SER A 225 7.55 27.19 19.79
N GLY A 226 7.98 26.50 18.73
CA GLY A 226 9.31 26.66 18.12
C GLY A 226 10.46 25.99 18.90
N LYS A 227 10.16 25.17 19.92
CA LYS A 227 11.17 24.51 20.74
C LYS A 227 10.69 23.14 21.23
N LEU A 228 11.50 22.11 20.99
CA LEU A 228 11.28 20.77 21.57
C LEU A 228 11.74 20.71 23.03
N THR A 229 11.10 19.86 23.82
CA THR A 229 11.53 19.52 25.18
C THR A 229 12.69 18.54 25.09
N THR A 230 13.83 18.86 25.70
CA THR A 230 14.98 17.94 25.77
C THR A 230 14.66 16.78 26.73
N PRO A 231 14.55 15.52 26.27
CA PRO A 231 14.31 14.39 27.14
C PRO A 231 15.56 14.04 27.97
N ALA A 232 15.38 13.24 29.02
CA ALA A 232 16.52 12.64 29.71
C ALA A 232 17.27 11.66 28.77
N ALA A 233 18.61 11.67 28.84
CA ALA A 233 19.44 10.76 28.06
C ALA A 233 19.15 9.30 28.41
N VAL A 234 19.00 8.47 27.37
CA VAL A 234 18.71 7.04 27.46
C VAL A 234 19.99 6.25 27.19
N LYS A 235 20.35 5.36 28.13
CA LYS A 235 21.59 4.56 28.05
C LYS A 235 21.47 3.38 27.10
N THR A 236 20.27 2.85 26.93
CA THR A 236 20.00 1.72 26.03
C THR A 236 19.62 2.26 24.66
N PRO A 237 20.16 1.69 23.56
CA PRO A 237 19.76 2.11 22.22
C PRO A 237 18.25 1.98 22.01
N ILE A 238 17.66 2.99 21.38
CA ILE A 238 16.29 2.95 20.88
C ILE A 238 16.30 2.18 19.56
N SER A 239 15.32 1.32 19.32
CA SER A 239 15.16 0.63 18.04
C SER A 239 13.84 0.97 17.37
N ILE A 240 13.92 1.32 16.08
CA ILE A 240 12.82 1.76 15.24
C ILE A 240 12.72 0.83 14.04
N GLY A 241 11.60 0.13 13.93
CA GLY A 241 11.23 -0.66 12.75
C GLY A 241 10.77 0.23 11.59
N TYR A 242 11.11 -0.14 10.37
CA TYR A 242 10.62 0.52 9.16
C TYR A 242 10.39 -0.49 8.04
N LEU A 243 9.60 -0.13 7.03
CA LEU A 243 9.39 -0.91 5.82
C LEU A 243 10.18 -0.31 4.64
N PRO A 244 10.68 -1.12 3.70
CA PRO A 244 11.37 -0.63 2.51
C PRO A 244 10.36 -0.06 1.49
N SER A 245 9.70 1.03 1.86
CA SER A 245 8.65 1.73 1.11
C SER A 245 8.89 3.24 1.17
N ASP A 246 8.48 3.98 0.14
CA ASP A 246 8.51 5.45 0.13
C ASP A 246 7.45 6.07 1.07
N HIS A 247 6.51 5.27 1.56
CA HIS A 247 5.63 5.64 2.67
C HIS A 247 6.41 5.93 3.97
N ASP A 248 7.63 5.38 4.10
CA ASP A 248 8.53 5.59 5.23
C ASP A 248 9.57 6.70 4.93
N ALA A 249 9.43 7.43 3.81
CA ALA A 249 10.29 8.55 3.43
C ALA A 249 10.53 9.59 4.53
N PRO A 250 9.57 9.92 5.43
CA PRO A 250 9.83 10.85 6.53
C PRO A 250 11.02 10.42 7.40
N LEU A 251 11.20 9.11 7.62
CA LEU A 251 12.37 8.58 8.33
C LEU A 251 13.65 8.75 7.50
N PHE A 252 13.58 8.52 6.19
CA PHE A 252 14.75 8.55 5.33
C PHE A 252 15.30 9.97 5.19
N VAL A 253 14.44 10.97 4.95
CA VAL A 253 14.88 12.37 4.81
C VAL A 253 15.53 12.89 6.10
N LEU A 254 15.02 12.48 7.28
CA LEU A 254 15.60 12.84 8.58
C LEU A 254 17.06 12.39 8.73
N LEU A 255 17.41 11.25 8.13
CA LEU A 255 18.74 10.67 8.21
C LEU A 255 19.65 11.14 7.07
N LYS A 256 19.10 11.27 5.87
CA LYS A 256 19.88 11.56 4.66
C LYS A 256 20.17 13.04 4.47
N ASP A 257 19.34 13.92 5.05
CA ASP A 257 19.59 15.37 5.12
C ASP A 257 19.57 15.87 6.58
N TRP A 258 20.17 15.10 7.48
CA TRP A 258 20.16 15.38 8.92
C TRP A 258 20.72 16.77 9.29
N GLN A 259 21.62 17.32 8.48
CA GLN A 259 22.18 18.66 8.68
C GLN A 259 21.10 19.74 8.55
N TYR A 260 20.15 19.59 7.63
CA TYR A 260 19.00 20.50 7.53
C TYR A 260 18.24 20.57 8.85
N PHE A 261 17.97 19.43 9.47
CA PHE A 261 17.23 19.36 10.73
C PHE A 261 18.03 19.91 11.92
N ARG A 262 19.36 19.68 11.94
CA ARG A 262 20.25 20.32 12.90
C ARG A 262 20.19 21.84 12.78
N ASP A 263 20.37 22.36 11.57
CA ASP A 263 20.54 23.79 11.35
C ASP A 263 19.21 24.54 11.49
N THR A 264 18.08 23.87 11.23
CA THR A 264 16.73 24.47 11.30
C THR A 264 16.06 24.30 12.67
N TYR A 265 16.20 23.13 13.31
CA TYR A 265 15.44 22.77 14.51
C TYR A 265 16.31 22.42 15.72
N ASN A 266 17.63 22.33 15.54
CA ASN A 266 18.59 21.85 16.55
C ASN A 266 18.21 20.48 17.15
N SER A 267 17.40 19.71 16.41
CA SER A 267 16.85 18.41 16.79
C SER A 267 16.83 17.50 15.57
N TYR A 268 17.58 16.39 15.61
CA TYR A 268 17.94 15.64 14.40
C TYR A 268 18.43 14.21 14.72
N LEU A 269 18.45 13.37 13.69
CA LEU A 269 19.04 12.03 13.70
C LEU A 269 20.35 12.05 12.92
N LYS A 270 21.48 12.02 13.62
CA LYS A 270 22.80 12.02 12.97
C LYS A 270 23.21 10.58 12.63
N PRO A 271 23.33 10.18 11.36
CA PRO A 271 23.78 8.84 11.00
C PRO A 271 25.22 8.60 11.48
N THR A 272 25.54 7.37 11.86
CA THR A 272 26.92 7.00 12.27
C THR A 272 27.85 6.75 11.09
N THR A 273 27.33 6.85 9.86
CA THR A 273 28.02 6.58 8.60
C THR A 273 27.53 7.53 7.51
N ASP A 274 28.45 7.99 6.65
CA ASP A 274 28.13 8.83 5.48
C ASP A 274 27.94 8.00 4.19
N LYS A 275 27.77 6.68 4.31
CA LYS A 275 27.59 5.78 3.16
C LYS A 275 26.27 6.05 2.43
N ALA A 276 26.32 5.91 1.10
CA ALA A 276 25.12 5.83 0.25
C ALA A 276 24.25 4.62 0.65
N GLY A 277 22.98 4.66 0.28
CA GLY A 277 22.04 3.61 0.68
C GLY A 277 21.49 3.78 2.10
N LYS A 278 21.08 2.63 2.65
CA LYS A 278 20.41 2.47 3.94
C LYS A 278 21.33 2.80 5.12
N VAL A 279 20.75 3.43 6.15
CA VAL A 279 21.42 3.70 7.43
C VAL A 279 20.86 2.75 8.48
N SER A 280 21.73 2.05 9.21
CA SER A 280 21.33 1.12 10.28
C SER A 280 21.41 1.72 11.68
N GLU A 281 22.22 2.77 11.86
CA GLU A 281 22.48 3.37 13.17
C GLU A 281 22.61 4.90 13.08
N ALA A 282 22.08 5.60 14.08
CA ALA A 282 22.17 7.04 14.22
C ALA A 282 22.24 7.45 15.70
N GLU A 283 22.53 8.72 15.96
CA GLU A 283 22.47 9.36 17.26
C GLU A 283 21.31 10.37 17.25
N LEU A 284 20.39 10.25 18.20
CA LEU A 284 19.30 11.21 18.40
C LEU A 284 19.82 12.41 19.19
N PHE A 285 19.71 13.60 18.60
CA PHE A 285 19.99 14.87 19.25
C PHE A 285 18.71 15.69 19.39
N ILE A 286 18.47 16.26 20.57
CA ILE A 286 17.38 17.22 20.82
C ILE A 286 17.99 18.47 21.48
N ASN A 287 17.72 19.64 20.91
CA ASN A 287 18.35 20.91 21.30
C ASN A 287 19.88 20.85 21.41
N GLY A 288 20.53 20.08 20.55
CA GLY A 288 21.99 19.89 20.53
C GLY A 288 22.54 18.92 21.58
N GLU A 289 21.70 18.34 22.44
CA GLU A 289 22.09 17.32 23.41
C GLU A 289 21.84 15.91 22.86
N LYS A 290 22.82 15.01 23.01
CA LYS A 290 22.67 13.60 22.62
C LYS A 290 21.74 12.90 23.60
N ILE A 291 20.61 12.40 23.10
CA ILE A 291 19.58 11.72 23.88
C ILE A 291 19.78 10.20 23.88
N ALA A 292 20.02 9.60 22.72
CA ALA A 292 20.13 8.14 22.59
C ALA A 292 20.91 7.75 21.34
N ASP A 293 21.48 6.54 21.35
CA ASP A 293 21.78 5.82 20.13
C ASP A 293 20.49 5.21 19.56
N VAL A 294 20.34 5.20 18.24
CA VAL A 294 19.15 4.71 17.54
C VAL A 294 19.56 3.64 16.53
N LYS A 295 18.85 2.52 16.53
CA LYS A 295 19.01 1.41 15.57
C LYS A 295 17.78 1.31 14.68
N PHE A 296 17.99 1.17 13.39
CA PHE A 296 16.92 0.97 12.42
C PHE A 296 16.83 -0.49 12.01
N VAL A 297 15.62 -1.05 12.09
CA VAL A 297 15.35 -2.46 11.78
C VAL A 297 14.41 -2.52 10.59
N GLU A 298 14.92 -2.97 9.45
CA GLU A 298 14.09 -3.18 8.27
C GLU A 298 13.21 -4.42 8.45
N GLY A 299 11.89 -4.25 8.29
CA GLY A 299 10.92 -5.32 8.28
C GLY A 299 10.67 -5.85 6.86
N THR A 300 10.40 -7.14 6.75
CA THR A 300 9.90 -7.79 5.52
C THR A 300 8.40 -7.59 5.31
N GLY A 301 7.72 -6.96 6.27
CA GLY A 301 6.28 -6.66 6.23
C GLY A 301 5.76 -6.21 7.59
N GLY A 302 4.60 -5.55 7.59
CA GLY A 302 3.95 -5.04 8.81
C GLY A 302 3.76 -6.10 9.91
N PRO A 303 3.26 -7.32 9.62
CA PRO A 303 3.11 -8.36 10.64
C PRO A 303 4.42 -8.75 11.36
N GLN A 304 5.56 -8.71 10.66
CA GLN A 304 6.86 -8.98 11.27
C GLN A 304 7.22 -7.85 12.25
N LEU A 305 7.05 -6.58 11.87
CA LEU A 305 7.30 -5.45 12.77
C LEU A 305 6.41 -5.50 14.01
N MET A 306 5.14 -5.91 13.87
CA MET A 306 4.24 -6.08 15.01
C MET A 306 4.70 -7.20 15.96
N THR A 307 5.20 -8.31 15.39
CA THR A 307 5.79 -9.40 16.18
C THR A 307 7.00 -8.91 16.98
N LEU A 308 7.89 -8.12 16.35
CA LEU A 308 9.06 -7.55 17.01
C LEU A 308 8.67 -6.56 18.11
N LEU A 309 7.66 -5.70 17.89
CA LEU A 309 7.14 -4.79 18.91
C LEU A 309 6.56 -5.55 20.11
N ALA A 310 5.73 -6.57 19.85
CA ALA A 310 5.08 -7.39 20.88
C ALA A 310 6.10 -8.21 21.70
N GLN A 311 7.23 -8.59 21.09
CA GLN A 311 8.34 -9.26 21.78
C GLN A 311 9.30 -8.27 22.47
N ASN A 312 9.04 -6.97 22.40
CA ASN A 312 9.95 -5.90 22.82
C ASN A 312 11.36 -6.01 22.20
N ALA A 313 11.46 -6.62 21.02
CA ALA A 313 12.67 -6.70 20.22
C ALA A 313 12.94 -5.38 19.48
N ILE A 314 11.88 -4.62 19.19
CA ILE A 314 11.94 -3.19 18.82
C ILE A 314 11.02 -2.35 19.69
N GLN A 315 11.29 -1.04 19.81
CA GLN A 315 10.50 -0.13 20.67
C GLN A 315 9.44 0.66 19.88
N TYR A 316 9.80 1.08 18.67
CA TYR A 316 8.93 1.83 17.76
C TYR A 316 8.89 1.15 16.41
N ALA A 317 7.85 1.41 15.62
CA ALA A 317 7.84 1.08 14.20
C ALA A 317 7.05 2.11 13.39
N VAL A 318 7.43 2.24 12.12
CA VAL A 318 6.58 2.79 11.06
C VAL A 318 6.02 1.61 10.28
N ALA A 319 4.70 1.51 10.23
CA ALA A 319 4.03 0.43 9.50
C ALA A 319 2.61 0.86 9.10
N GLY A 320 1.98 0.08 8.22
CA GLY A 320 0.56 0.22 7.94
C GLY A 320 -0.29 0.14 9.20
N THR A 321 -1.37 0.92 9.27
CA THR A 321 -2.35 0.85 10.35
C THR A 321 -3.05 -0.52 10.45
N PRO A 322 -3.39 -1.23 9.34
CA PRO A 322 -3.99 -2.56 9.43
C PRO A 322 -3.15 -3.58 10.23
N PRO A 323 -1.83 -3.73 10.01
CA PRO A 323 -0.98 -4.52 10.90
C PRO A 323 -1.11 -4.19 12.40
N TYR A 324 -1.13 -2.90 12.77
CA TYR A 324 -1.35 -2.50 14.17
C TYR A 324 -2.71 -2.95 14.68
N ILE A 325 -3.77 -2.74 13.89
CA ILE A 325 -5.14 -3.16 14.21
C ILE A 325 -5.17 -4.67 14.50
N SER A 326 -4.67 -5.50 13.58
CA SER A 326 -4.69 -6.96 13.73
C SER A 326 -3.83 -7.43 14.93
N ALA A 327 -2.68 -6.80 15.16
CA ALA A 327 -1.81 -7.16 16.28
C ALA A 327 -2.43 -6.78 17.64
N ILE A 328 -3.09 -5.62 17.71
CA ILE A 328 -3.77 -5.17 18.94
C ILE A 328 -5.00 -6.04 19.19
N ASP A 329 -5.76 -6.39 18.15
CA ASP A 329 -6.91 -7.31 18.24
C ASP A 329 -6.53 -8.63 18.92
N MET A 330 -5.42 -9.23 18.49
CA MET A 330 -4.95 -10.54 18.94
C MET A 330 -4.04 -10.48 20.18
N SER A 331 -3.72 -9.29 20.69
CA SER A 331 -2.79 -9.14 21.81
C SER A 331 -3.33 -9.78 23.10
N ASP A 332 -2.48 -10.48 23.85
CA ASP A 332 -2.81 -10.96 25.20
C ASP A 332 -2.67 -9.88 26.28
N GLY A 333 -2.12 -8.71 25.92
CA GLY A 333 -1.88 -7.57 26.82
C GLY A 333 -0.56 -7.62 27.59
N SER A 334 0.31 -8.61 27.35
CA SER A 334 1.63 -8.73 27.99
C SER A 334 2.57 -7.58 27.62
N VAL A 335 2.55 -7.16 26.34
CA VAL A 335 3.19 -5.95 25.84
C VAL A 335 2.13 -5.16 25.07
N GLY A 336 1.77 -3.98 25.59
CA GLY A 336 0.77 -3.13 24.96
C GLY A 336 1.33 -2.50 23.68
N LEU A 337 0.56 -2.48 22.60
CA LEU A 337 0.91 -1.77 21.37
C LEU A 337 -0.02 -0.58 21.18
N LYS A 338 0.54 0.57 20.79
CA LYS A 338 -0.21 1.80 20.57
C LYS A 338 0.25 2.50 19.30
N ILE A 339 -0.70 3.04 18.55
CA ILE A 339 -0.47 3.99 17.47
C ILE A 339 -0.36 5.38 18.07
N LEU A 340 0.71 6.12 17.73
CA LEU A 340 1.02 7.43 18.30
C LEU A 340 0.62 8.58 17.38
N ALA A 341 0.83 8.43 16.07
CA ALA A 341 0.47 9.42 15.05
C ALA A 341 0.44 8.78 13.66
N PRO A 342 -0.35 9.31 12.71
CA PRO A 342 -0.16 8.99 11.31
C PRO A 342 1.21 9.45 10.81
N VAL A 343 1.76 8.71 9.86
CA VAL A 343 2.99 9.07 9.14
C VAL A 343 2.61 9.66 7.78
N MET A 344 1.72 8.99 7.06
CA MET A 344 1.10 9.55 5.86
C MET A 344 -0.29 8.95 5.63
N GLN A 345 -0.99 9.49 4.65
CA GLN A 345 -2.33 9.11 4.21
C GLN A 345 -2.30 8.87 2.70
N GLU A 346 -3.26 8.13 2.18
CA GLU A 346 -3.40 7.88 0.74
C GLU A 346 -2.17 7.18 0.11
N GLY A 347 -1.84 7.47 -1.15
CA GLY A 347 -0.63 6.93 -1.81
C GLY A 347 -0.81 5.56 -2.46
N SER A 348 -2.04 5.16 -2.79
CA SER A 348 -2.32 3.94 -3.57
C SER A 348 -3.07 4.25 -4.85
N GLY A 349 -3.06 3.32 -5.79
CA GLY A 349 -3.74 3.50 -7.07
C GLY A 349 -4.00 2.19 -7.80
N LEU A 350 -5.07 2.22 -8.60
CA LEU A 350 -5.42 1.19 -9.55
C LEU A 350 -4.73 1.52 -10.87
N VAL A 351 -3.84 0.63 -11.31
CA VAL A 351 -3.14 0.70 -12.59
C VAL A 351 -3.73 -0.34 -13.53
N ALA A 352 -4.09 0.06 -14.75
CA ALA A 352 -4.43 -0.86 -15.83
C ALA A 352 -3.27 -0.95 -16.83
N SER A 353 -3.20 -2.06 -17.58
CA SER A 353 -2.23 -2.20 -18.67
C SER A 353 -2.29 -1.00 -19.62
N ILE A 354 -1.14 -0.59 -20.16
CA ILE A 354 -1.06 0.58 -21.05
C ILE A 354 -2.00 0.47 -22.27
N ASN A 355 -2.25 -0.76 -22.72
CA ASN A 355 -3.14 -1.08 -23.85
C ASN A 355 -4.61 -1.26 -23.45
N SER A 356 -4.95 -1.12 -22.16
CA SER A 356 -6.34 -1.21 -21.68
C SER A 356 -7.16 -0.02 -22.19
N PRO A 357 -8.47 -0.19 -22.46
CA PRO A 357 -9.38 0.94 -22.74
C PRO A 357 -9.74 1.76 -21.48
N ALA A 358 -9.27 1.38 -20.29
CA ALA A 358 -9.61 2.03 -19.03
C ALA A 358 -8.67 3.21 -18.72
N ASP A 359 -9.03 4.42 -19.15
CA ASP A 359 -8.31 5.66 -18.80
C ASP A 359 -8.77 6.28 -17.46
N ASP A 360 -9.95 5.88 -16.98
CA ASP A 360 -10.54 6.34 -15.72
C ASP A 360 -11.43 5.23 -15.12
N TRP A 361 -11.94 5.46 -13.92
CA TRP A 361 -12.82 4.51 -13.24
C TRP A 361 -14.08 4.14 -14.05
N GLN A 362 -14.69 5.08 -14.77
CA GLN A 362 -15.92 4.82 -15.52
C GLN A 362 -15.65 3.89 -16.71
N LEU A 363 -14.55 4.14 -17.42
CA LEU A 363 -14.07 3.30 -18.51
C LEU A 363 -13.57 1.95 -18.01
N PHE A 364 -12.98 1.89 -16.81
CA PHE A 364 -12.65 0.63 -16.15
C PHE A 364 -13.90 -0.23 -15.87
N VAL A 365 -14.95 0.36 -15.29
CA VAL A 365 -16.22 -0.34 -15.05
C VAL A 365 -16.83 -0.82 -16.37
N LYS A 366 -16.81 0.00 -17.42
CA LYS A 366 -17.28 -0.40 -18.75
C LYS A 366 -16.46 -1.58 -19.28
N TRP A 367 -15.14 -1.52 -19.19
CA TRP A 367 -14.23 -2.56 -19.65
C TRP A 367 -14.46 -3.90 -18.95
N VAL A 368 -14.66 -3.89 -17.63
CA VAL A 368 -15.02 -5.10 -16.86
C VAL A 368 -16.34 -5.69 -17.38
N LYS A 369 -17.37 -4.87 -17.54
CA LYS A 369 -18.70 -5.31 -18.00
C LYS A 369 -18.65 -5.91 -19.41
N ASP A 370 -17.97 -5.24 -20.34
CA ASP A 370 -17.80 -5.72 -21.71
C ASP A 370 -17.08 -7.09 -21.73
N ARG A 371 -15.96 -7.21 -21.00
CA ARG A 371 -15.21 -8.48 -20.94
C ARG A 371 -16.03 -9.61 -20.33
N SER A 372 -16.75 -9.35 -19.23
CA SER A 372 -17.60 -10.37 -18.60
C SER A 372 -18.71 -10.85 -19.53
N ALA A 373 -19.31 -9.95 -20.32
CA ALA A 373 -20.29 -10.31 -21.34
C ALA A 373 -19.68 -11.23 -22.43
N GLU A 374 -18.41 -11.04 -22.78
CA GLU A 374 -17.65 -11.92 -23.68
C GLU A 374 -17.20 -13.23 -23.01
N GLY A 375 -17.41 -13.39 -21.70
CA GLY A 375 -17.02 -14.58 -20.94
C GLY A 375 -15.57 -14.57 -20.46
N ASN A 376 -14.90 -13.42 -20.46
CA ASN A 376 -13.57 -13.23 -19.92
C ASN A 376 -13.62 -12.27 -18.72
N ASN A 377 -12.86 -12.51 -17.66
CA ASN A 377 -12.79 -11.56 -16.54
C ASN A 377 -11.55 -10.67 -16.66
N VAL A 378 -11.62 -9.46 -16.13
CA VAL A 378 -10.44 -8.62 -15.86
C VAL A 378 -9.74 -9.20 -14.64
N VAL A 379 -8.43 -9.43 -14.74
CA VAL A 379 -7.59 -9.91 -13.65
C VAL A 379 -6.80 -8.77 -13.03
N ILE A 380 -7.04 -8.45 -11.76
CA ILE A 380 -6.31 -7.40 -11.02
C ILE A 380 -5.40 -8.05 -9.98
N ALA A 381 -4.11 -7.69 -9.99
CA ALA A 381 -3.23 -8.07 -8.89
C ALA A 381 -3.49 -7.20 -7.66
N ASP A 382 -3.44 -7.81 -6.48
CA ASP A 382 -3.66 -7.14 -5.20
C ASP A 382 -2.66 -7.68 -4.16
N PRO A 383 -2.21 -6.90 -3.16
CA PRO A 383 -1.20 -7.36 -2.21
C PRO A 383 -1.66 -8.58 -1.39
N GLN A 384 -2.85 -8.51 -0.78
CA GLN A 384 -3.41 -9.58 0.05
C GLN A 384 -4.83 -9.25 0.51
N LEU A 385 -5.59 -10.29 0.84
CA LEU A 385 -6.88 -10.19 1.50
C LEU A 385 -6.81 -9.31 2.77
N GLY A 386 -7.69 -8.32 2.86
CA GLY A 386 -7.79 -7.40 4.02
C GLY A 386 -6.72 -6.30 4.05
N SER A 387 -5.88 -6.18 3.01
CA SER A 387 -5.07 -4.98 2.83
C SER A 387 -5.93 -3.74 2.59
N ILE A 388 -5.32 -2.55 2.67
CA ILE A 388 -6.01 -1.29 2.35
C ILE A 388 -6.57 -1.34 0.92
N GLN A 389 -5.72 -1.78 -0.01
CA GLN A 389 -5.99 -1.90 -1.43
C GLN A 389 -7.14 -2.86 -1.70
N ASP A 390 -7.13 -4.03 -1.04
CA ASP A 390 -8.15 -5.06 -1.19
C ASP A 390 -9.53 -4.56 -0.74
N VAL A 391 -9.60 -3.93 0.44
CA VAL A 391 -10.85 -3.39 0.98
C VAL A 391 -11.40 -2.27 0.10
N GLN A 392 -10.55 -1.32 -0.30
CA GLN A 392 -10.95 -0.19 -1.13
C GLN A 392 -11.41 -0.64 -2.51
N LEU A 393 -10.66 -1.52 -3.17
CA LEU A 393 -11.01 -2.06 -4.48
C LEU A 393 -12.31 -2.86 -4.41
N LYS A 394 -12.50 -3.71 -3.39
CA LYS A 394 -13.75 -4.45 -3.20
C LYS A 394 -14.95 -3.54 -2.96
N ALA A 395 -14.78 -2.49 -2.15
CA ALA A 395 -15.84 -1.50 -1.92
C ALA A 395 -16.22 -0.78 -3.22
N ALA A 396 -15.23 -0.31 -3.98
CA ALA A 396 -15.43 0.35 -5.27
C ALA A 396 -16.13 -0.57 -6.30
N LEU A 397 -15.68 -1.83 -6.41
CA LEU A 397 -16.29 -2.81 -7.30
C LEU A 397 -17.73 -3.15 -6.88
N LYS A 398 -17.98 -3.30 -5.57
CA LYS A 398 -19.32 -3.51 -5.02
C LYS A 398 -20.26 -2.35 -5.34
N ASP A 399 -19.80 -1.12 -5.18
CA ASP A 399 -20.55 0.10 -5.53
C ASP A 399 -20.93 0.13 -7.03
N ALA A 400 -20.01 -0.33 -7.89
CA ALA A 400 -20.24 -0.45 -9.33
C ALA A 400 -21.10 -1.67 -9.76
N GLY A 401 -21.54 -2.51 -8.81
CA GLY A 401 -22.29 -3.74 -9.07
C GLY A 401 -21.46 -4.86 -9.70
N ILE A 402 -20.14 -4.87 -9.46
CA ILE A 402 -19.19 -5.87 -9.94
C ILE A 402 -18.89 -6.86 -8.81
N THR A 403 -18.96 -8.15 -9.13
CA THR A 403 -18.58 -9.24 -8.21
C THR A 403 -17.08 -9.47 -8.24
N VAL A 404 -16.53 -9.86 -7.10
CA VAL A 404 -15.11 -10.21 -6.95
C VAL A 404 -14.97 -11.70 -6.70
N VAL A 405 -14.04 -12.33 -7.41
CA VAL A 405 -13.63 -13.72 -7.14
C VAL A 405 -12.11 -13.78 -7.03
N THR A 406 -11.59 -14.74 -6.25
CA THR A 406 -10.15 -14.95 -6.14
C THR A 406 -9.68 -15.89 -7.24
N LYS A 407 -8.65 -15.47 -7.98
CA LYS A 407 -7.93 -16.31 -8.94
C LYS A 407 -7.17 -17.41 -8.19
N LYS A 408 -7.42 -18.66 -8.56
CA LYS A 408 -6.80 -19.84 -7.93
C LYS A 408 -5.42 -20.12 -8.45
#